data_AF-A0A533TXF9-F1
#
_entry.id   AF-A0A533TXF9-F1
#
_cell.length_a   1.000
_cell.length_b   1.000
_cell.length_c   1.000
_cell.angle_alpha   90.00
_cell.angle_beta   90.00
_cell.angle_gamma   90.00
#
_symmetry.space_group_name_H-M   'P 1'
#
loop_
_entity.id
_entity.type
_entity.pdbx_description
1 polymer ?
#
loop_
_entity_poly.entity_id
_entity_poly.type
_entity_poly.pdbx_seq_one_letter_code
_entity_poly.pdbx_strand_id
1 'polypeptide(L)'
;MSIHFSTSFLLHSIDAWEQDRKERFNLEALTESFHESVPALDFIDWKITAVERGYAETMLPLIPNSSNQYIAHQGPLMLLAAEYTGGLALTSLFHLVPIIGFWPSVDDNAGYMWGVKASIKWLTPSCHNLTCKAKIEKEKWEGLAKRFASSNKIVVTIPVKMYNGEKLVAVADFTYWVQDLNGLKRNAFDVEKIDLLYEHKTKTTAKLIVGLRALEQEKPVEQRRFDDPYAFMLAGKHGITLARRFSIATPQLQNMIVARTQHLDENVLQFSQGKTKFNVVNIGAGYDSRFWRMNIEKAMIYDLDLPIMLNERRRIFDYSKKSSIHNVEIDLEVKSIDKTLFEIPNFDYRLPTFYIWEGGSMYFKEEFIDTIMTSLSKLMHRGCSLWLDFVTEDLIRCCTGIKEAKDFITNIRKMGEPFINGYNDIGYLTEKYNFTVETSTHSGSVLEITEEIYQHYRFCILKAK
;
A
#
# COMPACT_ATOMS: atom_id res chain seq x y z
N MET A 1 -10.32 -13.58 8.41
CA MET A 1 -10.86 -14.86 7.92
C MET A 1 -11.19 -14.62 6.46
N SER A 2 -10.38 -15.12 5.50
CA SER A 2 -10.71 -14.96 4.08
C SER A 2 -12.00 -15.71 3.81
N ILE A 3 -13.04 -15.00 3.39
CA ILE A 3 -14.32 -15.63 3.12
C ILE A 3 -14.25 -16.20 1.71
N HIS A 4 -14.13 -17.52 1.61
CA HIS A 4 -14.10 -18.23 0.34
C HIS A 4 -15.53 -18.41 -0.19
N PHE A 5 -16.14 -17.33 -0.69
CA PHE A 5 -17.42 -17.42 -1.36
C PHE A 5 -17.27 -18.06 -2.74
N SER A 6 -18.21 -18.94 -3.10
CA SER A 6 -18.28 -19.41 -4.48
C SER A 6 -18.60 -18.23 -5.39
N THR A 7 -18.10 -18.26 -6.63
CA THR A 7 -18.42 -17.27 -7.66
C THR A 7 -19.95 -17.12 -7.80
N SER A 8 -20.71 -18.20 -7.65
CA SER A 8 -22.18 -18.17 -7.63
C SER A 8 -22.74 -17.31 -6.50
N PHE A 9 -22.22 -17.44 -5.27
CA PHE A 9 -22.66 -16.61 -4.13
C PHE A 9 -22.36 -15.13 -4.38
N LEU A 10 -21.15 -14.80 -4.82
CA LEU A 10 -20.77 -13.42 -5.16
C LEU A 10 -21.63 -12.84 -6.28
N LEU A 11 -22.22 -13.66 -7.15
CA LEU A 11 -23.00 -13.18 -8.29
C LEU A 11 -24.50 -13.10 -8.02
N HIS A 12 -25.04 -13.98 -7.19
CA HIS A 12 -26.48 -14.21 -7.10
C HIS A 12 -27.05 -13.99 -5.70
N SER A 13 -26.21 -13.77 -4.68
CA SER A 13 -26.69 -13.57 -3.31
C SER A 13 -27.36 -12.21 -3.14
N ILE A 14 -28.69 -12.23 -2.92
CA ILE A 14 -29.48 -11.05 -2.55
C ILE A 14 -29.04 -10.55 -1.18
N ASP A 15 -28.75 -11.46 -0.25
CA ASP A 15 -28.28 -11.11 1.10
C ASP A 15 -26.91 -10.39 1.05
N ALA A 16 -26.01 -10.80 0.15
CA ALA A 16 -24.73 -10.12 -0.05
C ALA A 16 -24.91 -8.69 -0.59
N TRP A 17 -25.90 -8.47 -1.48
CA TRP A 17 -26.24 -7.11 -1.92
C TRP A 17 -26.83 -6.26 -0.81
N GLU A 18 -27.73 -6.82 0.00
CA GLU A 18 -28.34 -6.10 1.12
C GLU A 18 -27.33 -5.73 2.21
N GLN A 19 -26.34 -6.59 2.45
CA GLN A 19 -25.20 -6.28 3.30
C GLN A 19 -24.36 -5.14 2.70
N ASP A 20 -23.96 -5.24 1.43
CA ASP A 20 -23.21 -4.19 0.74
C ASP A 20 -23.93 -2.85 0.76
N ARG A 21 -25.26 -2.87 0.56
CA ARG A 21 -26.10 -1.68 0.60
C ARG A 21 -26.07 -0.99 1.96
N LYS A 22 -26.09 -1.76 3.05
CA LYS A 22 -26.07 -1.23 4.42
C LYS A 22 -24.68 -0.76 4.85
N GLU A 23 -23.64 -1.45 4.41
CA GLU A 23 -22.26 -1.22 4.84
C GLU A 23 -21.52 -0.33 3.84
N ARG A 24 -21.10 -0.87 2.68
CA ARG A 24 -20.24 -0.17 1.71
C ARG A 24 -20.95 0.94 0.95
N PHE A 25 -22.25 0.82 0.71
CA PHE A 25 -23.04 1.78 -0.06
C PHE A 25 -24.01 2.59 0.81
N ASN A 26 -23.69 2.76 2.10
CA ASN A 26 -24.28 3.82 2.89
C ASN A 26 -23.90 5.18 2.26
N LEU A 27 -24.88 5.93 1.75
CA LEU A 27 -24.62 7.08 0.89
C LEU A 27 -23.83 8.21 1.58
N GLU A 28 -24.12 8.46 2.85
CA GLU A 28 -23.46 9.51 3.64
C GLU A 28 -22.00 9.13 3.90
N ALA A 29 -21.77 7.95 4.50
CA ALA A 29 -20.42 7.46 4.80
C ALA A 29 -19.58 7.26 3.52
N LEU A 30 -20.21 6.83 2.42
CA LEU A 30 -19.51 6.66 1.14
C LEU A 30 -19.15 8.01 0.51
N THR A 31 -20.04 9.00 0.59
CA THR A 31 -19.73 10.37 0.11
C THR A 31 -18.55 10.95 0.90
N GLU A 32 -18.58 10.85 2.23
CA GLU A 32 -17.49 11.29 3.10
C GLU A 32 -16.17 10.58 2.76
N SER A 33 -16.21 9.25 2.53
CA SER A 33 -14.99 8.53 2.14
C SER A 33 -14.44 8.97 0.77
N PHE A 34 -15.30 9.39 -0.17
CA PHE A 34 -14.85 9.96 -1.45
C PHE A 34 -14.25 11.36 -1.27
N HIS A 35 -14.79 12.17 -0.36
CA HIS A 35 -14.27 13.49 0.00
C HIS A 35 -12.88 13.40 0.62
N GLU A 36 -12.68 12.50 1.58
CA GLU A 36 -11.38 12.22 2.18
C GLU A 36 -10.35 11.77 1.13
N SER A 37 -10.76 10.88 0.24
CA SER A 37 -9.88 10.26 -0.75
C SER A 37 -9.66 11.09 -2.00
N VAL A 38 -10.51 12.08 -2.25
CA VAL A 38 -10.41 13.01 -3.38
C VAL A 38 -10.84 14.39 -2.90
N PRO A 39 -9.92 15.18 -2.31
CA PRO A 39 -10.25 16.51 -1.77
C PRO A 39 -10.88 17.48 -2.78
N ALA A 40 -10.66 17.25 -4.09
CA ALA A 40 -11.34 18.00 -5.13
C ALA A 40 -12.86 17.78 -5.15
N LEU A 41 -13.35 16.58 -4.78
CA LEU A 41 -14.78 16.28 -4.67
C LEU A 41 -15.41 16.97 -3.46
N ASP A 42 -14.70 17.01 -2.34
CA ASP A 42 -15.10 17.76 -1.14
C ASP A 42 -15.23 19.26 -1.45
N PHE A 43 -14.19 19.82 -2.07
CA PHE A 43 -14.15 21.24 -2.43
C PHE A 43 -15.33 21.68 -3.30
N ILE A 44 -15.82 20.81 -4.18
CA ILE A 44 -16.96 21.08 -5.08
C ILE A 44 -18.31 20.56 -4.55
N ASP A 45 -18.36 20.08 -3.30
CA ASP A 45 -19.56 19.54 -2.63
C ASP A 45 -20.28 18.45 -3.45
N TRP A 46 -19.52 17.60 -4.14
CA TRP A 46 -20.08 16.48 -4.93
C TRP A 46 -20.69 15.42 -4.01
N LYS A 47 -21.85 14.84 -4.37
CA LYS A 47 -22.58 13.89 -3.50
C LYS A 47 -23.05 12.65 -4.24
N ILE A 48 -23.06 11.52 -3.55
CA ILE A 48 -23.70 10.29 -4.04
C ILE A 48 -25.17 10.33 -3.60
N THR A 49 -26.10 10.24 -4.55
CA THR A 49 -27.54 10.34 -4.26
C THR A 49 -28.27 9.00 -4.38
N ALA A 50 -27.73 8.05 -5.14
CA ALA A 50 -28.22 6.67 -5.15
C ALA A 50 -27.14 5.70 -5.63
N VAL A 51 -27.14 4.49 -5.07
CA VAL A 51 -26.39 3.35 -5.60
C VAL A 51 -27.30 2.13 -5.59
N GLU A 52 -27.44 1.50 -6.75
CA GLU A 52 -28.09 0.21 -6.91
C GLU A 52 -27.16 -0.73 -7.67
N ARG A 53 -27.47 -2.03 -7.71
CA ARG A 53 -26.65 -2.97 -8.47
C ARG A 53 -26.63 -2.57 -9.96
N GLY A 54 -25.44 -2.34 -10.50
CA GLY A 54 -25.23 -1.85 -11.86
C GLY A 54 -25.68 -0.40 -12.11
N TYR A 55 -25.95 0.39 -11.07
CA TYR A 55 -26.44 1.76 -11.19
C TYR A 55 -25.85 2.69 -10.14
N ALA A 56 -25.56 3.93 -10.54
CA ALA A 56 -25.23 4.98 -9.59
C ALA A 56 -25.78 6.32 -10.06
N GLU A 57 -26.15 7.15 -9.10
CA GLU A 57 -26.54 8.53 -9.27
C GLU A 57 -25.73 9.43 -8.34
N THR A 58 -25.26 10.55 -8.89
CA THR A 58 -24.48 11.53 -8.14
C THR A 58 -24.93 12.95 -8.51
N MET A 59 -24.61 13.91 -7.66
CA MET A 59 -24.92 15.32 -7.84
C MET A 59 -23.63 16.14 -7.76
N LEU A 60 -23.39 16.95 -8.79
CA LEU A 60 -22.46 18.07 -8.75
C LEU A 60 -23.29 19.36 -8.58
N PRO A 61 -23.29 20.00 -7.40
CA PRO A 61 -24.12 21.16 -7.16
C PRO A 61 -23.61 22.39 -7.91
N LEU A 62 -24.50 23.34 -8.22
CA LEU A 62 -24.14 24.65 -8.77
C LEU A 62 -23.78 25.60 -7.62
N ILE A 63 -22.50 25.66 -7.29
CA ILE A 63 -21.95 26.50 -6.22
C ILE A 63 -20.74 27.30 -6.73
N PRO A 64 -20.28 28.34 -6.01
CA PRO A 64 -19.10 29.12 -6.43
C PRO A 64 -17.85 28.27 -6.72
N ASN A 65 -17.62 27.19 -5.97
CA ASN A 65 -16.44 26.33 -6.16
C ASN A 65 -16.53 25.42 -7.41
N SER A 66 -17.74 25.15 -7.90
CA SER A 66 -17.99 24.29 -9.07
C SER A 66 -18.38 25.08 -10.32
N SER A 67 -18.48 26.41 -10.22
CA SER A 67 -19.07 27.28 -11.25
C SER A 67 -18.19 28.50 -11.54
N ASN A 68 -18.15 28.93 -12.80
CA ASN A 68 -17.61 30.23 -13.22
C ASN A 68 -18.45 30.71 -14.40
N GLN A 69 -18.44 32.01 -14.67
CA GLN A 69 -19.15 32.62 -15.80
C GLN A 69 -18.58 32.19 -17.17
N TYR A 70 -17.35 31.64 -17.19
CA TYR A 70 -16.65 31.18 -18.38
C TYR A 70 -16.47 29.65 -18.37
N ILE A 71 -16.70 29.01 -19.52
CA ILE A 71 -17.08 27.59 -19.64
C ILE A 71 -15.90 26.59 -19.48
N ALA A 72 -14.64 27.05 -19.49
CA ALA A 72 -13.51 26.15 -19.70
C ALA A 72 -13.28 25.12 -18.57
N HIS A 73 -13.43 25.51 -17.30
CA HIS A 73 -13.20 24.63 -16.13
C HIS A 73 -14.44 23.79 -15.76
N GLN A 74 -15.65 24.18 -16.20
CA GLN A 74 -16.88 23.44 -15.94
C GLN A 74 -16.86 22.06 -16.62
N GLY A 75 -16.34 21.99 -17.86
CA GLY A 75 -16.19 20.72 -18.58
C GLY A 75 -15.41 19.64 -17.81
N PRO A 76 -14.19 19.94 -17.32
CA PRO A 76 -13.41 19.06 -16.45
C PRO A 76 -14.15 18.60 -15.17
N LEU A 77 -14.89 19.49 -14.50
CA LEU A 77 -15.66 19.10 -13.30
C LEU A 77 -16.83 18.17 -13.62
N MET A 78 -17.51 18.39 -14.75
CA MET A 78 -18.54 17.47 -15.25
C MET A 78 -17.97 16.09 -15.57
N LEU A 79 -16.78 16.05 -16.19
CA LEU A 79 -16.06 14.80 -16.44
C LEU A 79 -15.70 14.10 -15.13
N LEU A 80 -15.14 14.81 -14.15
CA LEU A 80 -14.82 14.25 -12.83
C LEU A 80 -16.04 13.64 -12.15
N ALA A 81 -17.18 14.35 -12.15
CA ALA A 81 -18.43 13.84 -11.59
C ALA A 81 -18.92 12.58 -12.32
N ALA A 82 -18.81 12.52 -13.66
CA ALA A 82 -19.18 11.33 -14.41
C ALA A 82 -18.23 10.14 -14.19
N GLU A 83 -16.93 10.38 -14.04
CA GLU A 83 -15.95 9.33 -13.75
C GLU A 83 -16.32 8.56 -12.48
N TYR A 84 -16.57 9.28 -11.38
CA TYR A 84 -16.95 8.60 -10.13
C TYR A 84 -18.34 7.99 -10.19
N THR A 85 -19.28 8.57 -10.95
CA THR A 85 -20.60 7.96 -11.16
C THR A 85 -20.50 6.63 -11.91
N GLY A 86 -19.74 6.57 -13.01
CA GLY A 86 -19.56 5.34 -13.78
C GLY A 86 -18.78 4.28 -13.02
N GLY A 87 -17.72 4.68 -12.30
CA GLY A 87 -16.95 3.81 -11.42
C GLY A 87 -17.83 3.18 -10.33
N LEU A 88 -18.65 3.98 -9.63
CA LEU A 88 -19.58 3.47 -8.63
C LEU A 88 -20.54 2.42 -9.20
N ALA A 89 -21.15 2.70 -10.36
CA ALA A 89 -22.03 1.75 -11.03
C ALA A 89 -21.31 0.43 -11.38
N LEU A 90 -20.04 0.47 -11.82
CA LEU A 90 -19.25 -0.74 -12.05
C LEU A 90 -19.01 -1.52 -10.78
N THR A 91 -18.54 -0.83 -9.74
CA THR A 91 -18.09 -1.46 -8.49
C THR A 91 -19.25 -2.05 -7.68
N SER A 92 -20.47 -1.56 -7.91
CA SER A 92 -21.70 -2.17 -7.38
C SER A 92 -21.96 -3.60 -7.89
N LEU A 93 -21.28 -4.03 -8.97
CA LEU A 93 -21.34 -5.39 -9.47
C LEU A 93 -20.37 -6.36 -8.76
N PHE A 94 -19.40 -5.83 -8.00
CA PHE A 94 -18.39 -6.62 -7.29
C PHE A 94 -18.79 -6.68 -5.81
N HIS A 95 -19.53 -7.73 -5.46
CA HIS A 95 -20.09 -7.89 -4.12
C HIS A 95 -19.01 -8.12 -3.07
N LEU A 96 -19.12 -7.45 -1.92
CA LEU A 96 -18.15 -7.51 -0.80
C LEU A 96 -16.70 -7.17 -1.19
N VAL A 97 -16.47 -6.58 -2.36
CA VAL A 97 -15.14 -6.21 -2.85
C VAL A 97 -14.92 -4.71 -2.57
N PRO A 98 -14.05 -4.35 -1.60
CA PRO A 98 -13.65 -2.97 -1.42
C PRO A 98 -12.79 -2.50 -2.60
N ILE A 99 -12.92 -1.22 -2.96
CA ILE A 99 -12.06 -0.59 -3.95
C ILE A 99 -10.98 0.20 -3.23
N ILE A 100 -9.73 -0.08 -3.59
CA ILE A 100 -8.56 0.59 -3.01
C ILE A 100 -8.69 2.10 -3.21
N GLY A 101 -8.43 2.85 -2.15
CA GLY A 101 -8.57 4.30 -2.10
C GLY A 101 -9.92 4.76 -1.59
N PHE A 102 -10.99 3.96 -1.64
CA PHE A 102 -12.35 4.42 -1.28
C PHE A 102 -13.01 3.61 -0.17
N TRP A 103 -12.54 2.41 0.12
CA TRP A 103 -13.02 1.62 1.25
C TRP A 103 -11.87 0.82 1.87
N PRO A 104 -11.86 0.59 3.19
CA PRO A 104 -10.85 -0.24 3.83
C PRO A 104 -10.79 -1.64 3.19
N SER A 105 -9.62 -2.04 2.67
CA SER A 105 -9.35 -3.43 2.32
C SER A 105 -8.66 -4.17 3.46
N VAL A 106 -8.83 -5.49 3.52
CA VAL A 106 -8.18 -6.33 4.56
C VAL A 106 -7.40 -7.50 3.96
N ASP A 107 -7.41 -7.64 2.64
CA ASP A 107 -6.73 -8.69 1.89
C ASP A 107 -6.47 -8.25 0.43
N ASP A 108 -5.86 -9.16 -0.34
CA ASP A 108 -5.52 -8.97 -1.76
C ASP A 108 -6.72 -9.11 -2.73
N ASN A 109 -7.94 -9.35 -2.22
CA ASN A 109 -9.14 -9.44 -3.06
C ASN A 109 -9.74 -8.07 -3.40
N ALA A 110 -9.19 -6.99 -2.84
CA ALA A 110 -9.62 -5.63 -3.12
C ALA A 110 -9.43 -5.27 -4.60
N GLY A 111 -10.41 -4.55 -5.13
CA GLY A 111 -10.37 -4.06 -6.51
C GLY A 111 -9.42 -2.89 -6.67
N TYR A 112 -8.58 -2.96 -7.69
CA TYR A 112 -7.77 -1.86 -8.19
C TYR A 112 -8.37 -1.39 -9.52
N MET A 113 -8.72 -0.10 -9.61
CA MET A 113 -9.51 0.45 -10.72
C MET A 113 -8.91 1.75 -11.25
N TRP A 114 -8.91 1.92 -12.56
CA TRP A 114 -8.41 3.11 -13.25
C TRP A 114 -9.33 3.54 -14.40
N GLY A 115 -9.49 4.84 -14.58
CA GLY A 115 -10.01 5.42 -15.82
C GLY A 115 -8.98 5.28 -16.96
N VAL A 116 -9.38 4.70 -18.08
CA VAL A 116 -8.51 4.46 -19.26
C VAL A 116 -8.78 5.46 -20.36
N LYS A 117 -10.06 5.79 -20.56
CA LYS A 117 -10.51 6.69 -21.62
C LYS A 117 -11.78 7.38 -21.19
N ALA A 118 -11.89 8.66 -21.50
CA ALA A 118 -13.12 9.42 -21.33
C ALA A 118 -13.44 10.19 -22.61
N SER A 119 -14.73 10.31 -22.92
CA SER A 119 -15.23 11.28 -23.89
C SER A 119 -16.52 11.88 -23.37
N ILE A 120 -16.75 13.16 -23.65
CA ILE A 120 -17.97 13.86 -23.25
C ILE A 120 -18.50 14.65 -24.45
N LYS A 121 -19.82 14.59 -24.63
CA LYS A 121 -20.57 15.38 -25.58
C LYS A 121 -21.49 16.30 -24.80
N TRP A 122 -21.20 17.60 -24.86
CA TRP A 122 -22.09 18.63 -24.35
C TRP A 122 -23.21 18.89 -25.35
N LEU A 123 -24.45 18.87 -24.87
CA LEU A 123 -25.64 19.11 -25.66
C LEU A 123 -26.14 20.55 -25.46
N THR A 124 -26.15 21.02 -24.21
CA THR A 124 -26.49 22.39 -23.85
C THR A 124 -25.69 22.84 -22.63
N PRO A 125 -25.52 24.15 -22.39
CA PRO A 125 -24.93 24.65 -21.15
C PRO A 125 -25.67 24.11 -19.91
N SER A 126 -24.91 23.79 -18.86
CA SER A 126 -25.44 23.41 -17.56
C SER A 126 -25.43 24.63 -16.63
N CYS A 127 -26.60 25.03 -16.15
CA CYS A 127 -26.79 26.23 -15.33
C CYS A 127 -27.53 25.94 -14.00
N HIS A 128 -27.60 24.68 -13.60
CA HIS A 128 -28.21 24.20 -12.35
C HIS A 128 -27.39 23.04 -11.78
N ASN A 129 -27.81 22.51 -10.63
CA ASN A 129 -27.30 21.24 -10.10
C ASN A 129 -27.30 20.18 -11.19
N LEU A 130 -26.17 19.51 -11.34
CA LEU A 130 -25.95 18.50 -12.36
C LEU A 130 -26.12 17.11 -11.75
N THR A 131 -27.13 16.38 -12.19
CA THR A 131 -27.34 14.99 -11.81
C THR A 131 -26.68 14.07 -12.84
N CYS A 132 -25.72 13.26 -12.41
CA CYS A 132 -25.07 12.25 -13.24
C CYS A 132 -25.69 10.88 -12.97
N LYS A 133 -26.03 10.13 -14.01
CA LYS A 133 -26.63 8.79 -13.94
C LYS A 133 -25.84 7.80 -14.79
N ALA A 134 -25.36 6.73 -14.19
CA ALA A 134 -24.72 5.61 -14.87
C ALA A 134 -25.54 4.34 -14.67
N LYS A 135 -25.76 3.57 -15.74
CA LYS A 135 -26.48 2.29 -15.68
C LYS A 135 -25.83 1.26 -16.60
N ILE A 136 -25.59 0.07 -16.06
CA ILE A 136 -25.08 -1.09 -16.77
C ILE A 136 -26.25 -2.03 -17.07
N GLU A 137 -26.36 -2.48 -18.32
CA GLU A 137 -27.36 -3.45 -18.78
C GLU A 137 -27.26 -4.76 -17.99
N LYS A 138 -28.40 -5.32 -17.58
CA LYS A 138 -28.48 -6.46 -16.65
C LYS A 138 -27.79 -7.70 -17.23
N GLU A 139 -27.84 -7.86 -18.53
CA GLU A 139 -27.25 -8.96 -19.29
C GLU A 139 -25.71 -8.99 -19.16
N LYS A 140 -25.08 -7.85 -18.84
CA LYS A 140 -23.62 -7.73 -18.68
C LYS A 140 -23.14 -8.03 -17.24
N TRP A 141 -24.04 -7.98 -16.25
CA TRP A 141 -23.67 -8.03 -14.85
C TRP A 141 -22.89 -9.29 -14.48
N GLU A 142 -23.44 -10.46 -14.84
CA GLU A 142 -22.81 -11.73 -14.52
C GLU A 142 -21.45 -11.90 -15.20
N GLY A 143 -21.35 -11.51 -16.48
CA GLY A 143 -20.10 -11.64 -17.23
C GLY A 143 -18.97 -10.80 -16.63
N LEU A 144 -19.28 -9.56 -16.24
CA LEU A 144 -18.31 -8.67 -15.59
C LEU A 144 -17.88 -9.21 -14.22
N ALA A 145 -18.83 -9.58 -13.37
CA ALA A 145 -18.51 -10.06 -12.04
C ALA A 145 -17.83 -11.44 -12.04
N LYS A 146 -18.17 -12.36 -12.96
CA LYS A 146 -17.43 -13.63 -13.16
C LYS A 146 -15.97 -13.40 -13.52
N ARG A 147 -15.71 -12.45 -14.43
CA ARG A 147 -14.34 -12.10 -14.82
C ARG A 147 -13.54 -11.55 -13.64
N PHE A 148 -14.12 -10.63 -12.86
CA PHE A 148 -13.46 -10.08 -11.68
C PHE A 148 -13.14 -11.19 -10.67
N ALA A 149 -14.12 -12.02 -10.33
CA ALA A 149 -13.95 -13.12 -9.37
C ALA A 149 -12.95 -14.20 -9.81
N SER A 150 -12.58 -14.25 -11.09
CA SER A 150 -11.52 -15.12 -11.63
C SER A 150 -10.18 -14.38 -11.77
N SER A 151 -10.02 -13.24 -11.10
CA SER A 151 -8.83 -12.38 -11.17
C SER A 151 -8.45 -12.00 -12.61
N ASN A 152 -9.43 -11.87 -13.50
CA ASN A 152 -9.22 -11.44 -14.88
C ASN A 152 -9.45 -9.94 -14.99
N LYS A 153 -8.53 -9.25 -15.70
CA LYS A 153 -8.70 -7.84 -16.03
C LYS A 153 -10.02 -7.60 -16.76
N ILE A 154 -10.73 -6.56 -16.38
CA ILE A 154 -11.93 -6.06 -17.04
C ILE A 154 -11.58 -4.73 -17.69
N VAL A 155 -12.00 -4.55 -18.94
CA VAL A 155 -11.98 -3.25 -19.63
C VAL A 155 -13.38 -3.02 -20.17
N VAL A 156 -14.08 -2.00 -19.68
CA VAL A 156 -15.50 -1.77 -20.00
C VAL A 156 -15.81 -0.29 -20.06
N THR A 157 -16.60 0.11 -21.06
CA THR A 157 -17.11 1.49 -21.20
C THR A 157 -18.49 1.60 -20.59
N ILE A 158 -18.69 2.59 -19.72
CA ILE A 158 -19.95 2.88 -19.04
C ILE A 158 -20.43 4.27 -19.50
N PRO A 159 -21.62 4.34 -20.11
CA PRO A 159 -22.22 5.61 -20.46
C PRO A 159 -22.79 6.30 -19.21
N VAL A 160 -22.57 7.60 -19.12
CA VAL A 160 -23.07 8.47 -18.05
C VAL A 160 -23.89 9.59 -18.68
N LYS A 161 -25.15 9.70 -18.29
CA LYS A 161 -26.05 10.78 -18.72
C LYS A 161 -26.12 11.85 -17.64
N MET A 162 -26.06 13.11 -18.06
CA MET A 162 -26.02 14.25 -17.14
C MET A 162 -27.20 15.18 -17.36
N TYR A 163 -27.84 15.61 -16.28
CA TYR A 163 -29.12 16.33 -16.30
C TYR A 163 -29.11 17.60 -15.46
N ASN A 164 -29.85 18.62 -15.90
CA ASN A 164 -30.32 19.73 -15.07
C ASN A 164 -31.82 19.59 -14.90
N GLY A 165 -32.27 19.12 -13.73
CA GLY A 165 -33.65 18.66 -13.57
C GLY A 165 -33.94 17.51 -14.53
N GLU A 166 -34.92 17.67 -15.41
CA GLU A 166 -35.28 16.67 -16.43
C GLU A 166 -34.52 16.84 -17.76
N LYS A 167 -33.84 17.97 -17.96
CA LYS A 167 -33.17 18.29 -19.21
C LYS A 167 -31.82 17.60 -19.30
N LEU A 168 -31.63 16.76 -20.32
CA LEU A 168 -30.32 16.17 -20.64
C LEU A 168 -29.38 17.26 -21.18
N VAL A 169 -28.25 17.47 -20.50
CA VAL A 169 -27.28 18.53 -20.85
C VAL A 169 -25.97 17.99 -21.42
N ALA A 170 -25.59 16.76 -21.07
CA ALA A 170 -24.39 16.11 -21.60
C ALA A 170 -24.48 14.58 -21.48
N VAL A 171 -23.67 13.89 -22.29
CA VAL A 171 -23.45 12.44 -22.23
C VAL A 171 -21.94 12.20 -22.24
N ALA A 172 -21.46 11.36 -21.33
CA ALA A 172 -20.07 10.94 -21.29
C ALA A 172 -19.95 9.42 -21.39
N ASP A 173 -18.85 8.95 -21.98
CA ASP A 173 -18.46 7.55 -21.98
C ASP A 173 -17.14 7.44 -21.23
N PHE A 174 -17.10 6.61 -20.19
CA PHE A 174 -15.90 6.32 -19.43
C PHE A 174 -15.53 4.85 -19.55
N THR A 175 -14.33 4.56 -20.04
CA THR A 175 -13.74 3.23 -20.05
C THR A 175 -12.92 3.02 -18.80
N TYR A 176 -13.26 1.99 -18.03
CA TYR A 176 -12.53 1.58 -16.83
C TYR A 176 -11.71 0.33 -17.09
N TRP A 177 -10.55 0.26 -16.46
CA TRP A 177 -9.80 -0.96 -16.23
C TRP A 177 -9.97 -1.35 -14.75
N VAL A 178 -10.24 -2.62 -14.45
CA VAL A 178 -10.35 -3.11 -13.07
C VAL A 178 -9.90 -4.57 -12.94
N GLN A 179 -9.21 -4.88 -11.84
CA GLN A 179 -8.75 -6.23 -11.45
C GLN A 179 -8.46 -6.28 -9.94
N ASP A 180 -8.42 -7.46 -9.32
CA ASP A 180 -7.90 -7.64 -7.96
C ASP A 180 -6.36 -7.64 -7.90
N LEU A 181 -5.79 -7.56 -6.69
CA LEU A 181 -4.34 -7.54 -6.49
C LEU A 181 -3.69 -8.90 -6.82
N ASN A 182 -4.37 -10.02 -6.61
CA ASN A 182 -3.84 -11.35 -6.96
C ASN A 182 -3.57 -11.48 -8.47
N GLY A 183 -4.49 -10.97 -9.30
CA GLY A 183 -4.36 -10.95 -10.74
C GLY A 183 -3.22 -10.05 -11.23
N LEU A 184 -3.00 -8.92 -10.55
CA LEU A 184 -1.90 -7.99 -10.80
C LEU A 184 -0.52 -8.58 -10.47
N LYS A 185 -0.43 -9.36 -9.39
CA LYS A 185 0.80 -10.01 -8.92
C LYS A 185 1.28 -11.18 -9.79
N ARG A 186 0.45 -11.72 -10.69
CA ARG A 186 0.72 -12.98 -11.43
C ARG A 186 2.09 -13.06 -12.11
N ASN A 187 2.60 -11.94 -12.62
CA ASN A 187 3.89 -11.85 -13.29
C ASN A 187 4.88 -10.92 -12.55
N ALA A 188 4.74 -10.74 -11.24
CA ALA A 188 5.53 -9.80 -10.44
C ALA A 188 7.06 -9.98 -10.58
N PHE A 189 7.52 -11.20 -10.83
CA PHE A 189 8.94 -11.53 -10.98
C PHE A 189 9.50 -11.33 -12.40
N ASP A 190 8.65 -11.33 -13.44
CA ASP A 190 9.08 -11.20 -14.84
C ASP A 190 9.02 -9.73 -15.26
N VAL A 191 10.19 -9.09 -15.37
CA VAL A 191 10.29 -7.65 -15.68
C VAL A 191 9.73 -7.26 -17.06
N GLU A 192 9.58 -8.21 -17.97
CA GLU A 192 9.01 -7.96 -19.30
C GLU A 192 7.48 -8.15 -19.33
N LYS A 193 6.92 -8.92 -18.39
CA LYS A 193 5.50 -9.29 -18.33
C LYS A 193 4.75 -8.74 -17.12
N ILE A 194 5.45 -8.06 -16.21
CA ILE A 194 4.86 -7.40 -15.05
C ILE A 194 3.77 -6.42 -15.49
N ASP A 195 2.65 -6.41 -14.78
CA ASP A 195 1.58 -5.45 -15.06
C ASP A 195 2.02 -4.04 -14.67
N LEU A 196 1.86 -3.08 -15.58
CA LEU A 196 2.26 -1.68 -15.40
C LEU A 196 1.68 -1.06 -14.11
N LEU A 197 0.44 -1.42 -13.78
CA LEU A 197 -0.26 -0.92 -12.61
C LEU A 197 0.27 -1.56 -11.33
N TYR A 198 0.67 -2.83 -11.37
CA TYR A 198 1.35 -3.49 -10.28
C TYR A 198 2.74 -2.88 -10.04
N GLU A 199 3.53 -2.73 -11.10
CA GLU A 199 4.83 -2.05 -11.06
C GLU A 199 4.69 -0.64 -10.45
N HIS A 200 3.71 0.14 -10.91
CA HIS A 200 3.43 1.46 -10.37
C HIS A 200 3.09 1.41 -8.88
N LYS A 201 2.21 0.49 -8.44
CA LYS A 201 1.85 0.33 -7.03
C LYS A 201 3.07 0.01 -6.18
N THR A 202 3.85 -1.02 -6.54
CA THR A 202 5.06 -1.44 -5.81
C THR A 202 6.04 -0.27 -5.63
N LYS A 203 6.31 0.49 -6.70
CA LYS A 203 7.19 1.67 -6.62
C LYS A 203 6.58 2.80 -5.79
N THR A 204 5.27 2.99 -5.85
CA THR A 204 4.55 4.05 -5.13
C THR A 204 4.62 3.85 -3.63
N THR A 205 4.41 2.62 -3.15
CA THR A 205 4.53 2.27 -1.73
C THR A 205 5.94 2.48 -1.22
N ALA A 206 6.96 2.02 -1.96
CA ALA A 206 8.35 2.27 -1.61
C ALA A 206 8.69 3.78 -1.58
N LYS A 207 8.16 4.56 -2.54
CA LYS A 207 8.31 6.04 -2.60
C LYS A 207 7.65 6.75 -1.42
N LEU A 208 6.51 6.27 -0.93
CA LEU A 208 5.87 6.79 0.27
C LEU A 208 6.79 6.64 1.48
N ILE A 209 7.34 5.44 1.72
CA ILE A 209 8.20 5.18 2.87
C ILE A 209 9.46 6.06 2.85
N VAL A 210 10.16 6.14 1.72
CA VAL A 210 11.32 7.03 1.62
C VAL A 210 10.93 8.51 1.63
N GLY A 211 9.71 8.85 1.18
CA GLY A 211 9.13 10.19 1.33
C GLY A 211 8.96 10.58 2.80
N LEU A 212 8.49 9.66 3.66
CA LEU A 212 8.38 9.90 5.11
C LEU A 212 9.76 10.09 5.75
N ARG A 213 10.78 9.36 5.28
CA ARG A 213 12.18 9.63 5.67
C ARG A 213 12.66 11.00 5.19
N ALA A 214 12.26 11.42 3.99
CA ALA A 214 12.62 12.74 3.45
C ALA A 214 12.01 13.88 4.28
N LEU A 215 10.80 13.72 4.81
CA LEU A 215 10.20 14.71 5.71
C LEU A 215 11.01 14.90 7.00
N GLU A 216 11.68 13.88 7.51
CA GLU A 216 12.62 14.03 8.63
C GLU A 216 13.81 14.93 8.25
N GLN A 217 14.28 14.84 7.01
CA GLN A 217 15.40 15.62 6.50
C GLN A 217 15.06 17.11 6.30
N GLU A 218 13.77 17.48 6.31
CA GLU A 218 13.33 18.89 6.31
C GLU A 218 13.61 19.60 7.64
N LYS A 219 13.80 18.84 8.74
CA LYS A 219 14.16 19.41 10.04
C LYS A 219 15.59 19.98 10.04
N PRO A 220 15.87 20.97 10.91
CA PRO A 220 17.25 21.37 11.22
C PRO A 220 18.10 20.16 11.62
N VAL A 221 19.38 20.15 11.24
CA VAL A 221 20.29 18.99 11.40
C VAL A 221 20.31 18.49 12.85
N GLU A 222 20.34 19.40 13.81
CA GLU A 222 20.37 19.13 15.24
C GLU A 222 19.07 18.53 15.80
N GLN A 223 17.97 18.56 15.03
CA GLN A 223 16.67 17.99 15.39
C GLN A 223 16.35 16.70 14.65
N ARG A 224 17.16 16.32 13.66
CA ARG A 224 16.97 15.08 12.90
C ARG A 224 17.30 13.88 13.78
N ARG A 225 16.47 12.84 13.70
CA ARG A 225 16.74 11.55 14.33
C ARG A 225 17.74 10.68 13.56
N PHE A 226 17.89 10.94 12.26
CA PHE A 226 18.89 10.30 11.39
C PHE A 226 19.14 11.17 10.15
N ASP A 227 20.30 11.01 9.53
CA ASP A 227 20.61 11.62 8.24
C ASP A 227 20.46 10.60 7.11
N ASP A 228 19.66 10.95 6.10
CA ASP A 228 19.46 10.22 4.84
C ASP A 228 19.56 11.20 3.65
N PRO A 229 20.77 11.48 3.15
CA PRO A 229 20.97 12.45 2.06
C PRO A 229 20.35 12.01 0.73
N TYR A 230 19.93 10.74 0.60
CA TYR A 230 19.32 10.21 -0.61
C TYR A 230 17.78 10.32 -0.60
N ALA A 231 17.17 10.56 0.57
CA ALA A 231 15.72 10.42 0.75
C ALA A 231 14.89 11.27 -0.23
N PHE A 232 15.22 12.55 -0.40
CA PHE A 232 14.50 13.44 -1.33
C PHE A 232 14.57 12.96 -2.78
N MET A 233 15.74 12.52 -3.23
CA MET A 233 15.95 12.05 -4.59
C MET A 233 15.22 10.74 -4.86
N LEU A 234 15.31 9.79 -3.92
CA LEU A 234 14.64 8.49 -4.01
C LEU A 234 13.11 8.61 -3.96
N ALA A 235 12.58 9.46 -3.09
CA ALA A 235 11.14 9.74 -3.03
C ALA A 235 10.65 10.43 -4.30
N GLY A 236 11.45 11.39 -4.80
CA GLY A 236 11.03 12.32 -5.82
C GLY A 236 9.81 13.15 -5.40
N LYS A 237 9.33 14.02 -6.30
CA LYS A 237 8.14 14.84 -6.02
C LYS A 237 6.91 14.01 -5.65
N HIS A 238 6.74 12.85 -6.30
CA HIS A 238 5.60 11.97 -6.05
C HIS A 238 5.63 11.38 -4.64
N GLY A 239 6.74 10.77 -4.21
CA GLY A 239 6.86 10.17 -2.88
C GLY A 239 6.72 11.19 -1.75
N ILE A 240 7.29 12.39 -1.91
CA ILE A 240 7.14 13.49 -0.94
C ILE A 240 5.68 13.95 -0.85
N THR A 241 5.00 14.09 -2.00
CA THR A 241 3.58 14.50 -2.02
C THR A 241 2.70 13.47 -1.32
N LEU A 242 2.94 12.17 -1.56
CA LEU A 242 2.26 11.10 -0.86
C LEU A 242 2.55 11.18 0.64
N ALA A 243 3.82 11.25 1.05
CA ALA A 243 4.21 11.33 2.45
C ALA A 243 3.53 12.50 3.19
N ARG A 244 3.47 13.69 2.58
CA ARG A 244 2.77 14.84 3.15
C ARG A 244 1.28 14.59 3.28
N ARG A 245 0.65 14.07 2.22
CA ARG A 245 -0.77 13.70 2.24
C ARG A 245 -1.09 12.72 3.36
N PHE A 246 -0.25 11.70 3.53
CA PHE A 246 -0.42 10.70 4.59
C PHE A 246 -0.14 11.26 5.98
N SER A 247 0.82 12.17 6.12
CA SER A 247 1.13 12.77 7.41
C SER A 247 0.00 13.69 7.91
N ILE A 248 -0.83 14.24 7.00
CA ILE A 248 -2.05 15.00 7.36
C ILE A 248 -3.11 14.05 7.95
N ALA A 249 -3.37 12.93 7.30
CA ALA A 249 -4.42 11.98 7.72
C ALA A 249 -3.97 11.04 8.87
N THR A 250 -2.68 10.75 8.94
CA THR A 250 -2.07 9.73 9.79
C THR A 250 -0.65 10.16 10.21
N PRO A 251 -0.52 11.19 11.08
CA PRO A 251 0.79 11.71 11.50
C PRO A 251 1.65 10.66 12.22
N GLN A 252 1.02 9.65 12.82
CA GLN A 252 1.70 8.58 13.54
C GLN A 252 2.61 7.74 12.63
N LEU A 253 2.23 7.60 11.35
CA LEU A 253 3.02 6.82 10.40
C LEU A 253 4.41 7.43 10.22
N GLN A 254 4.53 8.75 10.12
CA GLN A 254 5.84 9.41 9.98
C GLN A 254 6.73 9.10 11.18
N ASN A 255 6.22 9.29 12.40
CA ASN A 255 6.96 8.99 13.62
C ASN A 255 7.34 7.50 13.71
N MET A 256 6.46 6.57 13.34
CA MET A 256 6.80 5.15 13.28
C MET A 256 7.95 4.86 12.31
N ILE A 257 7.96 5.48 11.11
CA ILE A 257 9.05 5.32 10.14
C ILE A 257 10.35 5.96 10.65
N VAL A 258 10.27 7.09 11.34
CA VAL A 258 11.45 7.74 11.93
C VAL A 258 12.06 6.88 13.02
N ALA A 259 11.24 6.38 13.96
CA ALA A 259 11.65 5.45 15.01
C ALA A 259 12.29 4.18 14.41
N ARG A 260 11.63 3.62 13.39
CA ARG A 260 12.09 2.44 12.67
C ARG A 260 13.47 2.65 12.06
N THR A 261 13.66 3.80 11.40
CA THR A 261 14.91 4.13 10.73
C THR A 261 16.03 4.31 11.74
N GLN A 262 15.81 5.15 12.76
CA GLN A 262 16.80 5.42 13.82
C GLN A 262 17.23 4.12 14.52
N HIS A 263 16.26 3.32 15.00
CA HIS A 263 16.57 2.12 15.75
C HIS A 263 17.32 1.09 14.91
N LEU A 264 16.92 0.86 13.65
CA LEU A 264 17.64 -0.06 12.77
C LEU A 264 19.06 0.46 12.46
N ASP A 265 19.22 1.76 12.21
CA ASP A 265 20.52 2.37 11.95
C ASP A 265 21.51 2.16 13.10
N GLU A 266 21.08 2.45 14.32
CA GLU A 266 21.86 2.27 15.53
C GLU A 266 22.29 0.81 15.70
N ASN A 267 21.40 -0.14 15.45
CA ASN A 267 21.68 -1.56 15.62
C ASN A 267 22.59 -2.14 14.53
N VAL A 268 22.51 -1.66 13.28
CA VAL A 268 23.48 -2.01 12.23
C VAL A 268 24.88 -1.52 12.62
N LEU A 269 25.00 -0.29 13.12
CA LEU A 269 26.27 0.27 13.57
C LEU A 269 26.81 -0.48 14.79
N GLN A 270 25.98 -0.75 15.80
CA GLN A 270 26.38 -1.54 16.97
C GLN A 270 26.83 -2.95 16.58
N PHE A 271 26.10 -3.62 15.68
CA PHE A 271 26.51 -4.92 15.19
C PHE A 271 27.85 -4.85 14.45
N SER A 272 28.17 -3.77 13.75
CA SER A 272 29.46 -3.64 13.04
C SER A 272 30.68 -3.53 13.97
N GLN A 273 30.48 -3.10 15.23
CA GLN A 273 31.57 -2.84 16.16
C GLN A 273 32.38 -4.10 16.49
N GLY A 274 33.71 -3.97 16.51
CA GLY A 274 34.65 -5.06 16.81
C GLY A 274 34.75 -6.15 15.74
N LYS A 275 33.96 -6.09 14.66
CA LYS A 275 34.02 -7.07 13.56
C LYS A 275 35.09 -6.69 12.54
N THR A 276 35.81 -7.68 12.02
CA THR A 276 36.80 -7.52 10.94
C THR A 276 36.16 -7.73 9.56
N LYS A 277 35.18 -8.63 9.47
CA LYS A 277 34.35 -8.86 8.29
C LYS A 277 33.00 -9.45 8.74
N PHE A 278 31.91 -9.08 8.08
CA PHE A 278 30.57 -9.60 8.37
C PHE A 278 29.65 -9.45 7.16
N ASN A 279 28.50 -10.13 7.16
CA ASN A 279 27.48 -9.95 6.14
C ASN A 279 26.33 -9.09 6.68
N VAL A 280 25.67 -8.38 5.77
CA VAL A 280 24.34 -7.81 5.99
C VAL A 280 23.42 -8.32 4.91
N VAL A 281 22.30 -8.94 5.29
CA VAL A 281 21.28 -9.41 4.35
C VAL A 281 20.04 -8.57 4.56
N ASN A 282 19.71 -7.75 3.57
CA ASN A 282 18.61 -6.80 3.61
C ASN A 282 17.43 -7.30 2.78
N ILE A 283 16.39 -7.77 3.46
CA ILE A 283 15.25 -8.48 2.87
C ILE A 283 14.15 -7.46 2.57
N GLY A 284 13.82 -7.28 1.29
CA GLY A 284 12.90 -6.25 0.82
C GLY A 284 13.58 -4.88 0.75
N ALA A 285 14.74 -4.80 0.09
CA ALA A 285 15.62 -3.63 0.15
C ALA A 285 14.96 -2.32 -0.31
N GLY A 286 13.99 -2.36 -1.22
CA GLY A 286 13.20 -1.23 -1.70
C GLY A 286 14.06 -0.01 -2.04
N TYR A 287 13.72 1.14 -1.45
CA TYR A 287 14.56 2.35 -1.52
C TYR A 287 15.41 2.56 -0.26
N ASP A 288 15.80 1.51 0.46
CA ASP A 288 16.75 1.63 1.57
C ASP A 288 18.10 2.14 1.07
N SER A 289 18.55 3.26 1.63
CA SER A 289 19.80 3.95 1.32
C SER A 289 20.86 3.76 2.41
N ARG A 290 20.58 3.02 3.49
CA ARG A 290 21.49 2.82 4.64
C ARG A 290 22.90 2.50 4.22
N PHE A 291 23.07 1.50 3.35
CA PHE A 291 24.38 1.05 2.91
C PHE A 291 25.07 1.99 1.92
N TRP A 292 24.37 3.02 1.45
CA TRP A 292 24.93 4.12 0.67
C TRP A 292 25.40 5.27 1.56
N ARG A 293 24.73 5.54 2.68
CA ARG A 293 25.04 6.64 3.61
C ARG A 293 25.88 6.25 4.84
N MET A 294 25.86 4.99 5.26
CA MET A 294 26.60 4.50 6.41
C MET A 294 28.03 4.11 6.07
N ASN A 295 28.94 4.30 7.03
CA ASN A 295 30.31 3.84 6.94
C ASN A 295 30.47 2.44 7.58
N ILE A 296 30.20 1.39 6.78
CA ILE A 296 30.34 -0.02 7.19
C ILE A 296 31.16 -0.82 6.17
N GLU A 297 32.35 -0.34 5.83
CA GLU A 297 33.22 -0.91 4.76
C GLU A 297 33.57 -2.40 4.92
N LYS A 298 33.47 -2.93 6.14
CA LYS A 298 33.75 -4.35 6.45
C LYS A 298 32.58 -5.28 6.16
N ALA A 299 31.42 -4.74 5.77
CA ALA A 299 30.22 -5.50 5.47
C ALA A 299 30.20 -5.95 4.00
N MET A 300 29.85 -7.21 3.76
CA MET A 300 29.32 -7.67 2.48
C MET A 300 27.80 -7.54 2.55
N ILE A 301 27.20 -6.74 1.68
CA ILE A 301 25.77 -6.42 1.71
C ILE A 301 25.05 -7.18 0.59
N TYR A 302 23.94 -7.84 0.94
CA TYR A 302 23.07 -8.54 0.02
C TYR A 302 21.68 -7.92 0.10
N ASP A 303 21.36 -7.05 -0.87
CA ASP A 303 20.04 -6.43 -1.01
C ASP A 303 19.12 -7.38 -1.79
N LEU A 304 18.15 -7.98 -1.10
CA LEU A 304 17.19 -8.94 -1.62
C LEU A 304 15.89 -8.21 -1.96
N ASP A 305 15.44 -8.29 -3.21
CA ASP A 305 14.14 -7.72 -3.62
C ASP A 305 13.69 -8.28 -4.99
N LEU A 306 12.48 -7.93 -5.40
CA LEU A 306 11.96 -8.17 -6.72
C LEU A 306 12.87 -7.53 -7.79
N PRO A 307 13.07 -8.18 -8.95
CA PRO A 307 13.88 -7.66 -10.04
C PRO A 307 13.54 -6.22 -10.43
N ILE A 308 12.26 -5.86 -10.39
CA ILE A 308 11.79 -4.52 -10.72
C ILE A 308 12.33 -3.44 -9.77
N MET A 309 12.38 -3.73 -8.46
CA MET A 309 12.90 -2.79 -7.46
C MET A 309 14.42 -2.68 -7.56
N LEU A 310 15.12 -3.80 -7.75
CA LEU A 310 16.57 -3.78 -7.94
C LEU A 310 16.98 -3.04 -9.21
N ASN A 311 16.20 -3.15 -10.29
CA ASN A 311 16.42 -2.36 -11.50
C ASN A 311 16.25 -0.85 -11.28
N GLU A 312 15.28 -0.42 -10.48
CA GLU A 312 15.16 0.99 -10.09
C GLU A 312 16.36 1.46 -9.27
N ARG A 313 16.84 0.65 -8.32
CA ARG A 313 18.06 0.97 -7.55
C ARG A 313 19.29 1.09 -8.45
N ARG A 314 19.47 0.17 -9.40
CA ARG A 314 20.60 0.19 -10.38
C ARG A 314 20.58 1.43 -11.28
N ARG A 315 19.41 2.02 -11.55
CA ARG A 315 19.30 3.28 -12.32
C ARG A 315 19.72 4.50 -11.52
N ILE A 316 19.63 4.43 -10.19
CA ILE A 316 19.86 5.56 -9.28
C ILE A 316 21.27 5.53 -8.70
N PHE A 317 21.72 4.36 -8.27
CA PHE A 317 22.98 4.19 -7.57
C PHE A 317 24.08 3.62 -8.48
N ASP A 318 25.28 4.18 -8.35
CA ASP A 318 26.48 3.66 -9.02
C ASP A 318 27.15 2.57 -8.17
N TYR A 319 26.76 1.32 -8.41
CA TYR A 319 27.31 0.13 -7.73
C TYR A 319 28.82 -0.06 -7.96
N SER A 320 29.42 0.59 -8.96
CA SER A 320 30.89 0.56 -9.12
C SER A 320 31.62 1.27 -7.97
N LYS A 321 30.95 2.19 -7.26
CA LYS A 321 31.49 2.90 -6.10
C LYS A 321 31.40 2.11 -4.79
N LYS A 322 30.54 1.09 -4.73
CA LYS A 322 30.35 0.23 -3.56
C LYS A 322 30.23 -1.23 -3.99
N SER A 323 31.37 -1.81 -4.38
CA SER A 323 31.47 -3.20 -4.84
C SER A 323 31.09 -4.25 -3.79
N SER A 324 30.99 -3.86 -2.52
CA SER A 324 30.51 -4.73 -1.44
C SER A 324 28.99 -4.91 -1.40
N ILE A 325 28.23 -4.16 -2.21
CA ILE A 325 26.77 -4.28 -2.29
C ILE A 325 26.39 -5.17 -3.48
N HIS A 326 25.69 -6.27 -3.18
CA HIS A 326 25.21 -7.25 -4.13
C HIS A 326 23.67 -7.20 -4.19
N ASN A 327 23.12 -6.99 -5.38
CA ASN A 327 21.68 -7.08 -5.61
C ASN A 327 21.29 -8.54 -5.90
N VAL A 328 20.32 -9.07 -5.16
CA VAL A 328 19.90 -10.47 -5.20
C VAL A 328 18.41 -10.55 -5.51
N GLU A 329 18.09 -11.03 -6.71
CA GLU A 329 16.72 -11.08 -7.20
C GLU A 329 15.92 -12.22 -6.54
N ILE A 330 14.88 -11.86 -5.79
CA ILE A 330 14.04 -12.81 -5.06
C ILE A 330 12.59 -12.32 -4.98
N ASP A 331 11.66 -13.26 -5.06
CA ASP A 331 10.27 -13.08 -4.65
C ASP A 331 10.03 -13.99 -3.44
N LEU A 332 9.72 -13.37 -2.30
CA LEU A 332 9.58 -14.05 -1.01
C LEU A 332 8.35 -14.96 -0.95
N GLU A 333 7.38 -14.79 -1.85
CA GLU A 333 6.21 -15.68 -1.93
C GLU A 333 6.52 -17.00 -2.66
N VAL A 334 7.61 -17.05 -3.45
CA VAL A 334 7.90 -18.21 -4.33
C VAL A 334 9.30 -18.79 -4.15
N LYS A 335 10.24 -18.06 -3.54
CA LYS A 335 11.64 -18.48 -3.33
C LYS A 335 12.05 -18.42 -1.86
N SER A 336 12.94 -19.33 -1.50
CA SER A 336 13.49 -19.56 -0.17
C SER A 336 14.78 -18.76 0.01
N ILE A 337 14.90 -17.93 1.05
CA ILE A 337 16.06 -17.03 1.26
C ILE A 337 17.37 -17.82 1.37
N ASP A 338 17.37 -18.93 2.12
CA ASP A 338 18.53 -19.81 2.30
C ASP A 338 19.07 -20.35 0.98
N LYS A 339 18.19 -20.91 0.14
CA LYS A 339 18.58 -21.43 -1.18
C LYS A 339 19.14 -20.33 -2.07
N THR A 340 18.46 -19.19 -2.13
CA THR A 340 18.89 -18.05 -2.96
C THR A 340 20.25 -17.51 -2.51
N LEU A 341 20.51 -17.41 -1.21
CA LEU A 341 21.82 -16.95 -0.72
C LEU A 341 22.93 -17.98 -0.96
N PHE A 342 22.66 -19.28 -0.81
CA PHE A 342 23.65 -20.33 -1.07
C PHE A 342 24.04 -20.44 -2.55
N GLU A 343 23.22 -19.96 -3.47
CA GLU A 343 23.55 -19.88 -4.90
C GLU A 343 24.53 -18.75 -5.22
N ILE A 344 24.74 -17.80 -4.31
CA ILE A 344 25.63 -16.65 -4.54
C ILE A 344 27.10 -17.08 -4.31
N PRO A 345 27.98 -17.00 -5.33
CA PRO A 345 29.35 -17.51 -5.21
C PRO A 345 30.18 -16.90 -4.07
N ASN A 346 29.87 -15.67 -3.68
CA ASN A 346 30.62 -14.92 -2.67
C ASN A 346 29.91 -14.80 -1.32
N PHE A 347 28.80 -15.53 -1.10
CA PHE A 347 28.14 -15.53 0.20
C PHE A 347 28.85 -16.50 1.16
N ASP A 348 29.60 -15.93 2.11
CA ASP A 348 30.24 -16.72 3.17
C ASP A 348 29.31 -16.83 4.39
N TYR A 349 28.53 -17.91 4.43
CA TYR A 349 27.56 -18.19 5.49
C TYR A 349 28.18 -18.40 6.88
N ARG A 350 29.51 -18.48 7.01
CA ARG A 350 30.21 -18.65 8.29
C ARG A 350 30.52 -17.32 8.97
N LEU A 351 30.39 -16.21 8.24
CA LEU A 351 30.60 -14.88 8.79
C LEU A 351 29.43 -14.49 9.70
N PRO A 352 29.68 -13.73 10.78
CA PRO A 352 28.61 -13.06 11.50
C PRO A 352 27.71 -12.32 10.51
N THR A 353 26.40 -12.55 10.58
CA THR A 353 25.46 -11.96 9.62
C THR A 353 24.34 -11.21 10.34
N PHE A 354 24.12 -9.96 9.92
CA PHE A 354 22.97 -9.17 10.36
C PHE A 354 21.87 -9.24 9.29
N TYR A 355 20.77 -9.90 9.61
CA TYR A 355 19.59 -9.96 8.76
C TYR A 355 18.65 -8.81 9.10
N ILE A 356 18.09 -8.18 8.08
CA ILE A 356 17.13 -7.08 8.21
C ILE A 356 15.88 -7.48 7.46
N TRP A 357 14.73 -7.41 8.13
CA TRP A 357 13.42 -7.52 7.51
C TRP A 357 12.56 -6.31 7.93
N GLU A 358 12.74 -5.20 7.21
CA GLU A 358 12.09 -3.92 7.51
C GLU A 358 10.83 -3.72 6.67
N GLY A 359 9.73 -3.35 7.32
CA GLY A 359 8.46 -3.03 6.66
C GLY A 359 7.85 -4.22 5.93
N GLY A 360 8.20 -5.44 6.33
CA GLY A 360 7.79 -6.67 5.65
C GLY A 360 6.79 -7.51 6.43
N SER A 361 7.06 -7.80 7.71
CA SER A 361 6.37 -8.88 8.44
C SER A 361 4.84 -8.75 8.46
N MET A 362 4.31 -7.52 8.50
CA MET A 362 2.89 -7.23 8.59
C MET A 362 2.11 -7.41 7.27
N TYR A 363 2.80 -7.60 6.15
CA TYR A 363 2.21 -7.73 4.81
C TYR A 363 2.19 -9.17 4.28
N PHE A 364 2.81 -10.11 4.99
CA PHE A 364 2.85 -11.51 4.57
C PHE A 364 1.82 -12.35 5.32
N LYS A 365 1.24 -13.33 4.62
CA LYS A 365 0.43 -14.38 5.25
C LYS A 365 1.33 -15.31 6.07
N GLU A 366 0.74 -15.94 7.08
CA GLU A 366 1.43 -16.88 8.00
C GLU A 366 2.27 -17.94 7.25
N GLU A 367 1.78 -18.47 6.12
CA GLU A 367 2.48 -19.46 5.29
C GLU A 367 3.81 -18.95 4.69
N PHE A 368 3.84 -17.68 4.27
CA PHE A 368 5.05 -17.05 3.76
C PHE A 368 6.01 -16.66 4.89
N ILE A 369 5.47 -16.19 6.02
CA ILE A 369 6.27 -15.95 7.23
C ILE A 369 6.94 -17.25 7.69
N ASP A 370 6.21 -18.37 7.67
CA ASP A 370 6.76 -19.68 8.03
C ASP A 370 7.92 -20.09 7.13
N THR A 371 7.79 -19.86 5.83
CA THR A 371 8.84 -20.12 4.85
C THR A 371 10.06 -19.23 5.12
N ILE A 372 9.86 -17.92 5.31
CA ILE A 372 10.92 -16.94 5.56
C ILE A 372 11.67 -17.27 6.85
N MET A 373 10.95 -17.48 7.96
CA MET A 373 11.55 -17.75 9.27
C MET A 373 12.26 -19.12 9.29
N THR A 374 11.74 -20.11 8.57
CA THR A 374 12.41 -21.41 8.38
C THR A 374 13.69 -21.29 7.55
N SER A 375 13.72 -20.41 6.53
CA SER A 375 14.97 -20.11 5.82
C SER A 375 15.99 -19.44 6.75
N LEU A 376 15.56 -18.46 7.55
CA LEU A 376 16.44 -17.74 8.46
C LEU A 376 17.00 -18.64 9.57
N SER A 377 16.21 -19.58 10.10
CA SER A 377 16.69 -20.51 11.14
C SER A 377 17.78 -21.46 10.64
N LYS A 378 17.81 -21.78 9.34
CA LYS A 378 18.90 -22.55 8.71
C LYS A 378 20.17 -21.74 8.49
N LEU A 379 20.02 -20.43 8.32
CA LEU A 379 21.11 -19.51 8.01
C LEU A 379 21.76 -18.92 9.27
N MET A 380 20.98 -18.73 10.34
CA MET A 380 21.44 -18.08 11.55
C MET A 380 22.20 -19.06 12.45
N HIS A 381 23.44 -18.70 12.77
CA HIS A 381 24.28 -19.38 13.75
C HIS A 381 24.72 -18.40 14.84
N ARG A 382 25.52 -18.88 15.82
CA ARG A 382 26.09 -18.01 16.86
C ARG A 382 26.86 -16.84 16.21
N GLY A 383 26.49 -15.62 16.57
CA GLY A 383 27.06 -14.40 15.99
C GLY A 383 26.18 -13.74 14.92
N CYS A 384 25.09 -14.39 14.50
CA CYS A 384 24.06 -13.78 13.66
C CYS A 384 22.99 -13.08 14.49
N SER A 385 22.34 -12.09 13.90
CA SER A 385 21.19 -11.41 14.49
C SER A 385 20.20 -11.05 13.38
N LEU A 386 18.91 -11.11 13.68
CA LEU A 386 17.83 -10.70 12.79
C LEU A 386 17.12 -9.52 13.43
N TRP A 387 17.09 -8.39 12.75
CA TRP A 387 16.23 -7.28 13.08
C TRP A 387 14.96 -7.34 12.24
N LEU A 388 13.79 -7.21 12.87
CA LEU A 388 12.52 -7.01 12.17
C LEU A 388 11.63 -6.00 12.92
N ASP A 389 10.76 -5.34 12.19
CA ASP A 389 9.61 -4.63 12.73
C ASP A 389 8.34 -5.48 12.59
N PHE A 390 7.39 -5.23 13.47
CA PHE A 390 6.07 -5.86 13.44
C PHE A 390 5.05 -4.95 14.13
N VAL A 391 3.77 -5.23 13.93
CA VAL A 391 2.70 -4.60 14.70
C VAL A 391 2.04 -5.61 15.63
N THR A 392 1.38 -5.12 16.66
CA THR A 392 0.56 -5.99 17.53
C THR A 392 -0.65 -6.54 16.79
N GLU A 393 -1.07 -7.76 17.10
CA GLU A 393 -2.28 -8.36 16.55
C GLU A 393 -3.52 -7.52 16.92
N ASP A 394 -3.55 -6.92 18.11
CA ASP A 394 -4.66 -6.11 18.58
C ASP A 394 -4.90 -4.86 17.71
N LEU A 395 -3.81 -4.26 17.20
CA LEU A 395 -3.88 -3.14 16.27
C LEU A 395 -4.64 -3.56 15.01
N ILE A 396 -4.26 -4.69 14.42
CA ILE A 396 -4.87 -5.21 13.19
C ILE A 396 -6.33 -5.59 13.43
N ARG A 397 -6.62 -6.27 14.54
CA ARG A 397 -8.00 -6.65 14.89
C ARG A 397 -8.86 -5.48 15.34
N CYS A 398 -8.29 -4.28 15.45
CA CYS A 398 -8.95 -3.07 15.93
C CYS A 398 -9.53 -3.26 17.35
N CYS A 399 -8.84 -4.03 18.20
CA CYS A 399 -9.26 -4.32 19.57
C CYS A 399 -8.33 -3.72 20.64
N THR A 400 -7.52 -2.73 20.27
CA THR A 400 -6.67 -1.98 21.21
C THR A 400 -7.46 -1.11 22.19
N GLY A 401 -8.71 -0.77 21.85
CA GLY A 401 -9.52 0.20 22.62
C GLY A 401 -9.16 1.67 22.36
N ILE A 402 -8.15 1.94 21.53
CA ILE A 402 -7.65 3.29 21.24
C ILE A 402 -8.24 3.79 19.93
N LYS A 403 -8.89 4.95 19.95
CA LYS A 403 -9.54 5.53 18.76
C LYS A 403 -8.52 5.84 17.66
N GLU A 404 -7.42 6.46 18.02
CA GLU A 404 -6.33 6.84 17.10
C GLU A 404 -5.75 5.61 16.39
N ALA A 405 -5.68 4.47 17.08
CA ALA A 405 -5.18 3.21 16.52
C ALA A 405 -6.16 2.62 15.49
N LYS A 406 -7.46 2.71 15.78
CA LYS A 406 -8.51 2.34 14.83
C LYS A 406 -8.50 3.23 13.60
N ASP A 407 -8.38 4.54 13.77
CA ASP A 407 -8.34 5.51 12.67
C ASP A 407 -7.08 5.29 11.81
N PHE A 408 -5.93 5.08 12.45
CA PHE A 408 -4.68 4.71 11.78
C PHE A 408 -4.84 3.46 10.89
N ILE A 409 -5.33 2.34 11.45
CA ILE A 409 -5.50 1.11 10.66
C ILE A 409 -6.55 1.27 9.57
N THR A 410 -7.62 2.01 9.83
CA THR A 410 -8.64 2.30 8.81
C THR A 410 -8.03 3.04 7.62
N ASN A 411 -7.18 4.03 7.86
CA ASN A 411 -6.51 4.80 6.81
C ASN A 411 -5.47 3.96 6.04
N ILE A 412 -4.69 3.13 6.74
CA ILE A 412 -3.74 2.19 6.13
C ILE A 412 -4.47 1.19 5.20
N ARG A 413 -5.63 0.68 5.62
CA ARG A 413 -6.48 -0.19 4.81
C ARG A 413 -7.11 0.52 3.61
N LYS A 414 -7.60 1.75 3.79
CA LYS A 414 -8.14 2.56 2.68
C LYS A 414 -7.08 2.82 1.61
N MET A 415 -5.82 3.02 2.01
CA MET A 415 -4.69 3.18 1.08
C MET A 415 -4.40 1.94 0.24
N GLY A 416 -4.93 0.76 0.61
CA GLY A 416 -4.60 -0.50 -0.03
C GLY A 416 -3.26 -1.06 0.40
N GLU A 417 -2.81 -0.74 1.62
CA GLU A 417 -1.64 -1.31 2.28
C GLU A 417 -2.05 -2.01 3.58
N PRO A 418 -3.04 -2.92 3.58
CA PRO A 418 -3.56 -3.49 4.80
C PRO A 418 -2.48 -4.30 5.53
N PHE A 419 -2.32 -4.02 6.83
CA PHE A 419 -1.59 -4.93 7.70
C PHE A 419 -2.45 -6.17 7.93
N ILE A 420 -1.93 -7.33 7.55
CA ILE A 420 -2.63 -8.61 7.59
C ILE A 420 -2.06 -9.58 8.63
N ASN A 421 -0.87 -9.29 9.16
CA ASN A 421 -0.21 -10.10 10.19
C ASN A 421 0.41 -9.24 11.30
N GLY A 422 0.34 -9.72 12.54
CA GLY A 422 0.89 -9.05 13.71
C GLY A 422 1.00 -9.99 14.91
N TYR A 423 1.78 -9.59 15.90
CA TYR A 423 2.11 -10.40 17.08
C TYR A 423 2.00 -9.56 18.35
N ASN A 424 1.15 -9.98 19.29
CA ASN A 424 1.15 -9.40 20.65
C ASN A 424 2.35 -9.88 21.46
N ASP A 425 2.79 -11.12 21.22
CA ASP A 425 4.01 -11.69 21.77
C ASP A 425 4.85 -12.33 20.65
N ILE A 426 6.07 -11.81 20.45
CA ILE A 426 7.02 -12.33 19.46
C ILE A 426 7.66 -13.66 19.90
N GLY A 427 7.48 -14.04 21.17
CA GLY A 427 7.93 -15.30 21.75
C GLY A 427 7.51 -16.51 20.93
N TYR A 428 6.29 -16.49 20.36
CA TYR A 428 5.77 -17.53 19.47
C TYR A 428 6.72 -17.84 18.30
N LEU A 429 7.25 -16.82 17.61
CA LEU A 429 8.21 -17.04 16.53
C LEU A 429 9.53 -17.59 17.07
N THR A 430 9.98 -17.11 18.23
CA THR A 430 11.25 -17.58 18.80
C THR A 430 11.22 -19.03 19.25
N GLU A 431 10.11 -19.49 19.83
CA GLU A 431 9.91 -20.88 20.20
C GLU A 431 9.85 -21.79 18.98
N LYS A 432 9.06 -21.38 17.97
CA LYS A 432 8.83 -22.17 16.76
C LYS A 432 10.10 -22.33 15.91
N TYR A 433 10.91 -21.28 15.78
CA TYR A 433 12.09 -21.26 14.90
C TYR A 433 13.42 -21.32 15.64
N ASN A 434 13.40 -21.64 16.94
CA ASN A 434 14.58 -21.79 17.79
C ASN A 434 15.49 -20.55 17.84
N PHE A 435 14.87 -19.38 17.99
CA PHE A 435 15.55 -18.12 18.24
C PHE A 435 15.47 -17.73 19.73
N THR A 436 16.20 -16.68 20.10
CA THR A 436 16.09 -15.98 21.37
C THR A 436 15.89 -14.50 21.11
N VAL A 437 15.04 -13.84 21.92
CA VAL A 437 14.89 -12.37 21.85
C VAL A 437 16.06 -11.73 22.58
N GLU A 438 16.86 -10.93 21.87
CA GLU A 438 17.88 -10.08 22.49
C GLU A 438 17.26 -8.79 23.00
N THR A 439 16.49 -8.11 22.15
CA THR A 439 15.76 -6.89 22.48
C THR A 439 14.37 -6.90 21.84
N SER A 440 13.40 -6.30 22.52
CA SER A 440 12.11 -5.93 21.97
C SER A 440 11.72 -4.55 22.50
N THR A 441 11.38 -3.65 21.59
CA THR A 441 10.97 -2.28 21.93
C THR A 441 9.85 -1.82 20.98
N HIS A 442 9.40 -0.58 21.12
CA HIS A 442 8.37 0.02 20.28
C HIS A 442 8.71 1.45 19.89
N SER A 443 8.04 1.94 18.85
CA SER A 443 8.32 3.26 18.27
C SER A 443 8.25 4.40 19.28
N GLY A 444 7.32 4.33 20.24
CA GLY A 444 7.19 5.32 21.31
C GLY A 444 8.43 5.40 22.21
N SER A 445 8.98 4.25 22.60
CA SER A 445 10.19 4.20 23.44
C SER A 445 11.42 4.74 22.70
N VAL A 446 11.55 4.47 21.40
CA VAL A 446 12.67 4.98 20.57
C VAL A 446 12.63 6.50 20.41
N LEU A 447 11.43 7.07 20.29
CA LEU A 447 11.26 8.51 20.10
C LEU A 447 10.99 9.30 21.38
N GLU A 448 10.90 8.62 22.53
CA GLU A 448 10.51 9.19 23.82
C GLU A 448 9.11 9.84 23.77
N ILE A 449 8.17 9.15 23.11
CA ILE A 449 6.77 9.56 22.94
C ILE A 449 5.87 8.61 23.74
N THR A 450 4.92 9.19 24.48
CA THR A 450 4.10 8.45 25.46
C THR A 450 2.76 7.94 24.92
N GLU A 451 2.31 8.45 23.78
CA GLU A 451 1.01 8.09 23.20
C GLU A 451 0.95 6.58 22.89
N GLU A 452 -0.10 5.94 23.39
CA GLU A 452 -0.23 4.47 23.41
C GLU A 452 -0.18 3.85 22.02
N ILE A 453 -0.64 4.55 20.98
CA ILE A 453 -0.59 4.06 19.60
C ILE A 453 0.83 3.65 19.16
N TYR A 454 1.86 4.33 19.65
CA TYR A 454 3.25 4.03 19.31
C TYR A 454 3.80 2.79 20.01
N GLN A 455 3.06 2.19 20.94
CA GLN A 455 3.39 0.89 21.55
C GLN A 455 3.05 -0.28 20.61
N HIS A 456 2.17 -0.04 19.64
CA HIS A 456 1.67 -1.06 18.71
C HIS A 456 2.53 -1.24 17.46
N TYR A 457 3.52 -0.37 17.21
CA TYR A 457 4.54 -0.54 16.18
C TYR A 457 5.87 -0.88 16.85
N ARG A 458 6.35 -2.10 16.65
CA ARG A 458 7.38 -2.74 17.47
C ARG A 458 8.59 -3.16 16.64
N PHE A 459 9.73 -3.26 17.32
CA PHE A 459 11.00 -3.72 16.76
C PHE A 459 11.54 -4.84 17.64
N CYS A 460 12.17 -5.84 17.05
CA CYS A 460 12.91 -6.83 17.83
C CYS A 460 14.21 -7.25 17.15
N ILE A 461 15.14 -7.74 17.98
CA ILE A 461 16.36 -8.40 17.54
C ILE A 461 16.33 -9.83 18.04
N LEU A 462 16.39 -10.76 17.10
CA LEU A 462 16.44 -12.20 17.36
C LEU A 462 17.85 -12.72 17.15
N LYS A 463 18.28 -13.67 17.99
CA LYS A 463 19.55 -14.40 17.86
C LYS A 463 19.30 -15.89 17.70
N ALA A 464 20.23 -16.56 17.03
CA ALA A 464 20.30 -18.02 17.06
C ALA A 464 20.49 -18.50 18.51
N LYS A 465 19.77 -19.55 18.90
CA LYS A 465 19.89 -20.16 20.22
C LYS A 465 21.18 -20.99 20.37
#